data_AF-A0A2V9VZB6-F1
#
_entry.id   AF-A0A2V9VZB6-F1
#
_cell.length_a   1.000
_cell.length_b   1.000
_cell.length_c   1.000
_cell.angle_alpha   90.00
_cell.angle_beta   90.00
_cell.angle_gamma   90.00
#
_symmetry.space_group_name_H-M   'P 1'
#
loop_
_entity.id
_entity.type
_entity.pdbx_description
1 polymer ?
#
loop_
_entity_poly.entity_id
_entity_poly.type
_entity_poly.pdbx_seq_one_letter_code
_entity_poly.pdbx_strand_id
1 'polypeptide(L)'
;MGRSLIWVQGDADVGWACSSCRWRFPVPTLLGDKEAKDAYDRLAAAKFREHECATQSASATPTKNTGPTLAERARTLIRTGYRPKVAVELVMQEIGLEHRNDPRVMERARLEAEDFLLKIRKGLI
;
A
#
# COMPACT_ATOMS: atom_id res chain seq x y z
N MET A 1 25.68 5.03 -6.65
CA MET A 1 24.35 5.42 -6.12
C MET A 1 24.32 5.01 -4.65
N GLY A 2 24.23 5.96 -3.72
CA GLY A 2 24.28 5.67 -2.28
C GLY A 2 22.94 5.12 -1.79
N ARG A 3 22.95 3.98 -1.11
CA ARG A 3 21.80 3.50 -0.32
C ARG A 3 21.75 4.26 0.99
N SER A 4 20.57 4.75 1.36
CA SER A 4 20.36 5.53 2.58
C SER A 4 19.34 4.83 3.47
N LEU A 5 19.57 4.89 4.78
CA LEU A 5 18.58 4.51 5.77
C LEU A 5 17.59 5.66 5.94
N ILE A 6 16.30 5.39 5.71
CA ILE A 6 15.24 6.40 5.78
C ILE A 6 14.20 6.01 6.82
N TRP A 7 13.71 6.99 7.57
CA TRP A 7 12.59 6.80 8.49
C TRP A 7 11.29 6.89 7.71
N VAL A 8 10.41 5.89 7.88
CA VAL A 8 9.09 5.84 7.27
C VAL A 8 8.03 5.88 8.36
N GLN A 9 7.06 6.77 8.20
CA GLN A 9 5.93 6.92 9.12
C GLN A 9 4.64 6.95 8.28
N GLY A 10 4.06 5.78 8.04
CA GLY A 10 2.74 5.61 7.42
C GLY A 10 1.74 5.00 8.38
N ASP A 11 0.45 5.02 8.01
CA ASP A 11 -0.70 4.55 8.83
C ASP A 11 -0.54 3.14 9.41
N ALA A 12 0.19 2.25 8.73
CA ALA A 12 0.46 0.88 9.17
C ALA A 12 1.96 0.49 9.18
N ASP A 13 2.84 1.40 8.76
CA ASP A 13 4.26 1.13 8.54
C ASP A 13 5.10 2.24 9.21
N VAL A 14 5.45 2.04 10.48
CA VAL A 14 6.38 2.92 11.21
C VAL A 14 7.71 2.19 11.42
N GLY A 15 8.80 2.78 10.94
CA GLY A 15 10.16 2.30 11.21
C GLY A 15 11.19 2.60 10.12
N TRP A 16 12.34 1.94 10.21
CA TRP A 16 13.45 2.15 9.29
C TRP A 16 13.27 1.38 7.98
N ALA A 17 13.58 2.01 6.86
CA ALA A 17 13.59 1.37 5.55
C ALA A 17 14.83 1.76 4.75
N CYS A 18 15.13 0.96 3.73
CA CYS A 18 16.16 1.28 2.77
C CYS A 18 15.57 2.14 1.64
N SER A 19 16.29 3.18 1.21
CA SER A 19 15.88 4.02 0.08
C SER A 19 15.91 3.29 -1.28
N SER A 20 16.58 2.14 -1.37
CA SER A 20 16.93 1.50 -2.64
C SER A 20 16.34 0.10 -2.82
N CYS A 21 15.69 -0.48 -1.81
CA CYS A 21 15.08 -1.81 -1.88
C CYS A 21 13.87 -1.93 -0.93
N ARG A 22 13.19 -3.08 -0.94
CA ARG A 22 12.01 -3.34 -0.08
C ARG A 22 12.38 -3.72 1.36
N TRP A 23 13.63 -3.52 1.79
CA TRP A 23 14.06 -3.81 3.16
C TRP A 23 13.39 -2.85 4.14
N ARG A 24 12.80 -3.42 5.19
CA ARG A 24 12.06 -2.71 6.24
C ARG A 24 12.38 -3.33 7.59
N PHE A 25 12.53 -2.48 8.59
CA PHE A 25 12.71 -2.85 9.98
C PHE A 25 11.57 -2.18 10.76
N PRO A 26 10.49 -2.90 11.08
CA PRO A 26 9.34 -2.31 11.77
C PRO A 26 9.70 -1.91 13.19
N VAL A 27 9.11 -0.82 13.68
CA VAL A 27 9.20 -0.41 15.07
C VAL A 27 8.32 -1.35 15.91
N PRO A 28 8.86 -2.04 16.93
CA PRO A 28 8.02 -2.73 17.90
C PRO A 28 7.19 -1.69 18.67
N THR A 29 5.90 -1.98 18.87
CA THR A 29 4.87 -1.10 19.47
C THR A 29 5.13 -0.66 20.92
N LEU A 30 6.32 -0.93 21.48
CA LEU A 30 6.67 -0.72 22.89
C LEU A 30 7.99 0.05 23.09
N LEU A 31 8.41 0.87 22.12
CA LEU A 31 9.56 1.78 22.30
C LEU A 31 9.15 3.06 23.04
N GLY A 32 8.72 2.93 24.31
CA GLY A 32 8.43 4.05 25.19
C GLY A 32 9.69 4.80 25.62
N ASP A 33 10.75 4.06 25.92
CA ASP A 33 11.97 4.59 26.53
C ASP A 33 12.99 5.13 25.52
N LYS A 34 13.74 6.16 25.92
CA LYS A 34 14.80 6.79 25.10
C LYS A 34 15.94 5.82 24.79
N GLU A 35 16.39 5.05 25.78
CA GLU A 35 17.41 4.01 25.57
C GLU A 35 16.95 2.93 24.59
N ALA A 36 15.67 2.57 24.63
CA ALA A 36 15.12 1.56 23.73
C ALA A 36 15.11 2.07 22.28
N LYS A 37 14.81 3.36 22.05
CA LYS A 37 14.91 4.00 20.72
C LYS A 37 16.37 4.04 20.23
N ASP A 38 17.31 4.43 21.07
CA ASP A 38 18.74 4.43 20.74
C ASP A 38 19.26 3.04 20.37
N ALA A 39 18.87 2.00 21.13
CA ALA A 39 19.22 0.61 20.82
C ALA A 39 18.60 0.15 19.49
N TYR A 40 17.34 0.53 19.25
CA TYR A 40 16.64 0.24 18.02
C TYR A 40 17.31 0.88 16.79
N ASP A 41 17.73 2.15 16.89
CA ASP A 41 18.43 2.84 15.79
C ASP A 41 19.78 2.18 15.48
N ARG A 42 20.52 1.74 16.51
CA ARG A 42 21.77 0.99 16.34
C ARG A 42 21.55 -0.37 15.67
N LEU A 43 20.50 -1.09 16.08
CA LEU A 43 20.12 -2.36 15.47
C LEU A 43 19.72 -2.19 14.00
N ALA A 44 18.91 -1.17 13.71
CA ALA A 44 18.51 -0.84 12.35
C ALA A 44 19.72 -0.50 11.47
N ALA A 45 20.68 0.28 11.98
CA ALA A 45 21.91 0.59 11.26
C ALA A 45 22.80 -0.65 11.01
N ALA A 46 22.90 -1.56 11.99
CA ALA A 46 23.65 -2.82 11.83
C ALA A 46 22.98 -3.73 10.78
N LYS A 47 21.66 -3.92 10.90
CA LYS A 47 20.87 -4.73 9.96
C LYS A 47 20.83 -4.12 8.55
N PHE A 48 20.89 -2.79 8.45
CA PHE A 48 21.05 -2.08 7.18
C PHE A 48 22.41 -2.35 6.51
N ARG A 49 23.47 -2.61 7.28
CA ARG A 49 24.77 -2.99 6.69
C ARG A 49 24.81 -4.46 6.28
N GLU A 50 24.15 -5.32 7.05
CA GLU A 50 24.08 -6.77 6.79
C GLU A 50 23.19 -7.12 5.60
N HIS A 51 22.14 -6.36 5.31
CA HIS A 51 21.24 -6.71 4.22
C HIS A 51 21.90 -6.50 2.84
N GLU A 52 21.81 -7.52 1.98
CA GLU A 52 22.10 -7.37 0.57
C GLU A 52 21.02 -6.49 -0.07
N CYS A 53 21.42 -5.26 -0.42
CA CYS A 53 20.67 -4.43 -1.34
C CYS A 53 20.70 -5.06 -2.74
N ALA A 54 19.93 -6.13 -2.94
CA ALA A 54 19.52 -6.52 -4.26
C ALA A 54 18.63 -5.37 -4.76
N THR A 55 19.19 -4.50 -5.61
CA THR A 55 18.41 -3.57 -6.41
C THR A 55 17.36 -4.42 -7.10
N GLN A 56 16.11 -4.37 -6.65
CA GLN A 56 15.03 -5.05 -7.35
C GLN A 56 14.95 -4.40 -8.72
N SER A 57 15.57 -5.02 -9.72
CA SER A 57 15.16 -4.89 -11.10
C SER A 57 13.65 -5.11 -11.11
N ALA A 58 12.93 -4.09 -11.55
CA ALA A 58 11.49 -3.94 -11.46
C ALA A 58 10.75 -5.18 -11.99
N SER A 59 10.44 -6.12 -11.10
CA SER A 59 9.59 -7.27 -11.36
C SER A 59 8.72 -7.56 -10.15
N ALA A 60 8.08 -6.52 -9.64
CA ALA A 60 6.81 -6.64 -8.95
C ALA A 60 6.07 -5.35 -9.30
N THR A 61 4.94 -5.50 -9.97
CA THR A 61 4.01 -4.43 -10.27
C THR A 61 3.94 -3.46 -9.09
N PRO A 62 4.17 -2.16 -9.31
CA PRO A 62 4.00 -1.20 -8.25
C PRO A 62 2.52 -1.21 -7.92
N THR A 63 2.14 -1.89 -6.83
CA THR A 63 1.00 -1.48 -6.02
C THR A 63 1.36 -0.06 -5.58
N LYS A 64 0.99 0.91 -6.41
CA LYS A 64 0.99 2.32 -6.07
C LYS A 64 0.21 2.41 -4.76
N ASN A 65 0.93 2.66 -3.67
CA ASN A 65 0.38 3.12 -2.41
C ASN A 65 -0.30 4.46 -2.68
N THR A 66 -1.55 4.41 -3.13
CA THR A 66 -2.42 5.56 -3.38
C THR A 66 -3.79 5.18 -2.87
N GLY A 67 -3.93 5.13 -1.54
CA GLY A 67 -5.17 4.69 -0.89
C GLY A 67 -5.59 3.26 -1.27
N PRO A 68 -6.66 2.74 -0.64
CA PRO A 68 -7.28 1.51 -1.10
C PRO A 68 -7.88 1.77 -2.49
N THR A 69 -7.42 1.00 -3.48
CA THR A 69 -7.92 1.04 -4.86
C THR A 69 -9.40 0.65 -4.94
N LEU A 70 -10.09 1.00 -6.04
CA LEU A 70 -11.51 0.64 -6.20
C LEU A 70 -11.71 -0.87 -6.04
N ALA A 71 -10.78 -1.66 -6.58
CA ALA A 71 -10.79 -3.11 -6.46
C ALA A 71 -10.70 -3.59 -5.00
N GLU A 72 -9.88 -2.96 -4.16
CA GLU A 72 -9.72 -3.35 -2.75
C GLU A 72 -10.95 -3.00 -1.91
N ARG A 73 -11.53 -1.81 -2.13
CA ARG A 73 -12.79 -1.40 -1.48
C ARG A 73 -13.94 -2.31 -1.92
N ALA A 74 -14.05 -2.59 -3.23
CA ALA A 74 -15.08 -3.46 -3.76
C ALA A 74 -14.95 -4.91 -3.26
N ARG A 75 -13.73 -5.45 -3.16
CA ARG A 75 -13.49 -6.79 -2.57
C ARG A 75 -13.94 -6.88 -1.12
N THR A 76 -13.75 -5.81 -0.36
CA THR A 76 -14.16 -5.75 1.05
C THR A 76 -15.68 -5.87 1.14
N LEU A 77 -16.42 -5.10 0.34
CA LEU A 77 -17.89 -5.20 0.26
C LEU A 77 -18.36 -6.57 -0.23
N ILE A 78 -17.68 -7.17 -1.22
CA ILE A 78 -18.03 -8.53 -1.68
C ILE A 78 -17.86 -9.55 -0.55
N ARG A 79 -16.77 -9.45 0.22
CA ARG A 79 -16.53 -10.33 1.37
C ARG A 79 -17.58 -10.17 2.46
N THR A 80 -18.15 -8.98 2.64
CA THR A 80 -19.26 -8.74 3.57
C THR A 80 -20.63 -9.16 3.02
N GLY A 81 -20.68 -9.74 1.81
CA GLY A 81 -21.89 -10.33 1.22
C GLY A 81 -22.57 -9.49 0.14
N TYR A 82 -21.99 -8.35 -0.27
CA TYR A 82 -22.55 -7.55 -1.36
C TYR A 82 -22.29 -8.21 -2.72
N ARG A 83 -23.24 -8.05 -3.65
CA ARG A 83 -23.04 -8.48 -5.04
C ARG A 83 -21.95 -7.62 -5.69
N PRO A 84 -21.08 -8.18 -6.54
CA PRO A 84 -19.99 -7.44 -7.19
C PRO A 84 -20.41 -6.14 -7.88
N LYS A 85 -21.55 -6.15 -8.57
CA LYS A 85 -22.09 -4.96 -9.23
C LYS A 85 -22.46 -3.85 -8.23
N VAL A 86 -23.11 -4.23 -7.13
CA VAL A 86 -23.52 -3.30 -6.06
C VAL A 86 -22.30 -2.76 -5.32
N ALA A 87 -21.31 -3.61 -5.04
CA ALA A 87 -20.06 -3.20 -4.42
C ALA A 87 -19.31 -2.14 -5.24
N VAL A 88 -19.23 -2.33 -6.56
CA VAL A 88 -18.58 -1.37 -7.46
C VAL A 88 -19.35 -0.05 -7.53
N GLU A 89 -20.68 -0.09 -7.63
CA GLU A 89 -21.51 1.12 -7.65
C GLU A 89 -21.35 1.96 -6.37
N LEU A 90 -21.33 1.30 -5.19
CA LEU A 90 -21.11 1.97 -3.91
C LEU A 90 -19.72 2.63 -3.84
N VAL A 91 -18.67 1.94 -4.29
CA VAL A 91 -17.32 2.48 -4.30
C VAL A 91 -17.17 3.64 -5.30
N MET A 92 -17.84 3.58 -6.45
CA MET A 92 -17.85 4.71 -7.40
C MET A 92 -18.52 5.96 -6.81
N GLN A 93 -19.61 5.79 -6.06
CA GLN A 93 -20.24 6.89 -5.35
C GLN A 93 -19.31 7.48 -4.29
N GLU A 94 -18.62 6.62 -3.54
CA GLU A 94 -17.65 7.02 -2.52
C GLU A 94 -16.50 7.84 -3.11
N ILE A 95 -15.92 7.37 -4.23
CA ILE A 95 -14.86 8.08 -4.96
C ILE A 95 -15.36 9.44 -5.49
N GLY A 96 -16.58 9.49 -6.01
CA GLY A 96 -17.21 10.72 -6.49
C GLY A 96 -17.37 11.76 -5.37
N LEU A 97 -17.72 11.32 -4.16
CA LEU A 97 -17.81 12.19 -2.98
C LEU A 97 -16.43 12.68 -2.52
N GLU A 98 -15.45 11.78 -2.43
CA GLU A 98 -14.08 12.08 -1.99
C GLU A 98 -13.39 13.08 -2.91
N HIS A 99 -13.56 12.93 -4.23
CA HIS A 99 -12.87 13.73 -5.24
C HIS A 99 -13.74 14.83 -5.83
N ARG A 100 -14.90 15.13 -5.23
CA ARG A 100 -15.84 16.17 -5.69
C ARG A 100 -16.20 16.01 -7.18
N ASN A 101 -16.39 14.77 -7.63
CA ASN A 101 -16.66 14.41 -9.03
C ASN A 101 -15.60 14.93 -10.03
N ASP A 102 -14.32 14.94 -9.64
CA ASP A 102 -13.25 15.22 -10.59
C ASP A 102 -13.33 14.26 -11.80
N PRO A 103 -13.48 14.79 -13.04
CA PRO A 103 -13.74 13.98 -14.22
C PRO A 103 -12.59 13.02 -14.56
N ARG A 104 -11.35 13.38 -14.22
CA ARG A 104 -10.17 12.52 -14.48
C ARG A 104 -10.14 11.34 -13.52
N VAL A 105 -10.53 11.57 -12.27
CA VAL A 105 -10.61 10.52 -11.25
C VAL A 105 -11.78 9.58 -11.54
N MET A 106 -12.94 10.13 -11.92
CA MET A 106 -14.12 9.34 -12.27
C MET A 106 -13.91 8.46 -13.50
N GLU A 107 -13.25 8.99 -14.55
CA GLU A 107 -12.91 8.20 -15.74
C GLU A 107 -11.96 7.05 -15.41
N ARG A 108 -10.94 7.31 -14.58
CA ARG A 108 -10.02 6.28 -14.11
C ARG A 108 -10.74 5.21 -13.28
N ALA A 109 -11.59 5.63 -12.35
CA ALA A 109 -12.38 4.72 -11.52
C ALA A 109 -13.34 3.86 -12.37
N ARG A 110 -13.90 4.42 -13.44
CA ARG A 110 -14.74 3.68 -14.38
C ARG A 110 -13.98 2.60 -15.12
N LEU A 111 -12.80 2.90 -15.67
CA LEU A 111 -11.95 1.91 -16.33
C LEU A 111 -11.55 0.77 -15.37
N GLU A 112 -11.25 1.13 -14.12
CA GLU A 112 -10.93 0.15 -13.08
C GLU A 112 -12.14 -0.71 -12.69
N ALA A 113 -13.33 -0.12 -12.61
CA ALA A 113 -14.58 -0.82 -12.36
C ALA A 113 -14.92 -1.84 -13.46
N GLU A 114 -14.75 -1.46 -14.73
CA GLU A 114 -15.01 -2.34 -15.88
C GLU A 114 -14.01 -3.51 -15.92
N ASP A 115 -12.72 -3.24 -15.74
CA ASP A 115 -11.68 -4.28 -15.64
C ASP A 115 -11.94 -5.25 -14.47
N PHE A 116 -12.33 -4.71 -13.31
CA PHE A 116 -12.66 -5.51 -12.13
C PHE A 116 -13.83 -6.45 -12.37
N LEU A 117 -14.94 -5.96 -12.93
CA LEU A 117 -16.11 -6.78 -13.25
C LEU A 117 -15.79 -7.85 -14.32
N LEU A 118 -14.96 -7.52 -15.31
CA LEU A 118 -14.49 -8.49 -16.30
C LEU A 118 -13.65 -9.60 -15.67
N LYS A 119 -12.75 -9.25 -14.75
CA LYS A 119 -11.93 -10.23 -14.03
C LYS A 119 -12.77 -11.13 -13.11
N ILE A 120 -13.79 -10.58 -12.45
CA ILE A 120 -14.74 -11.38 -11.65
C ILE A 120 -15.49 -12.37 -12.56
N ARG A 121 -16.00 -11.90 -13.71
CA ARG A 121 -16.70 -12.77 -14.66
C ARG A 121 -15.82 -13.91 -15.18
N LYS A 122 -14.51 -13.67 -15.31
CA LYS A 122 -13.51 -14.66 -15.72
C LYS A 122 -13.01 -15.56 -14.59
N GLY A 123 -13.46 -15.35 -13.34
CA GLY A 123 -12.99 -16.10 -12.17
C GLY A 123 -11.52 -15.86 -11.80
N LEU A 124 -10.96 -14.70 -12.19
CA LEU A 124 -9.56 -14.35 -11.97
C LEU A 124 -9.31 -13.65 -10.62
N ILE A 125 -10.32 -13.57 -9.74
CA ILE A 125 -10.31 -12.87 -8.45
C ILE A 125 -11.07 -13.68 -7.41
#